data_AF-A0A838FFR9-F1
#
_entry.id   AF-A0A838FFR9-F1
#
_cell.length_a   1.000
_cell.length_b   1.000
_cell.length_c   1.000
_cell.angle_alpha   90.00
_cell.angle_beta   90.00
_cell.angle_gamma   90.00
#
_symmetry.space_group_name_H-M   'P 1'
#
loop_
_entity.id
_entity.type
_entity.pdbx_description
1 polymer ?
#
loop_
_entity_poly.entity_id
_entity_poly.type
_entity_poly.pdbx_seq_one_letter_code
_entity_poly.pdbx_strand_id
1 'polypeptide(L)'
;MKARVQGEAIQRFVDVQEAWLDLMWTLDAYRVAQILPVGFKDFGAFNRGKGNWFAELLSLLLHNRTHHRVAARQRVRGFSQNHQIDIAWPARGEDPLVCCESKVTGAPAYGSTPARGALADFSNRRKELKFAATDLKLYRRQQQTVIEHWDVWRQSERPKAFFLWAARLEPGKDRIAALVREARDLIDTYLDGAGLFAWQPNQAGDGYEPVALPSSERVTSLDDVLYRIASEINALVDEQGRPPPPIRPERTALDPRQLPDDSGDADGPERA
;
A
#
# COMPACT_ATOMS: atom_id res chain seq x y z
N MET A 1 -14.36 -3.25 14.04
CA MET A 1 -13.76 -3.89 12.84
C MET A 1 -12.45 -4.62 13.16
N LYS A 2 -11.32 -3.96 13.47
CA LYS A 2 -10.01 -4.64 13.66
C LYS A 2 -10.02 -5.76 14.72
N ALA A 3 -10.66 -5.53 15.86
CA ALA A 3 -10.83 -6.55 16.90
C ALA A 3 -11.61 -7.78 16.40
N ARG A 4 -12.62 -7.59 15.55
CA ARG A 4 -13.39 -8.67 14.90
C ARG A 4 -12.48 -9.49 13.98
N VAL A 5 -11.71 -8.81 13.13
CA VAL A 5 -10.77 -9.46 12.19
C VAL A 5 -9.80 -10.37 12.92
N GLN A 6 -9.23 -9.92 14.04
CA GLN A 6 -8.34 -10.74 14.85
C GLN A 6 -9.09 -11.86 15.59
N GLY A 7 -10.20 -11.54 16.27
CA GLY A 7 -10.92 -12.51 17.10
C GLY A 7 -11.56 -13.66 16.31
N GLU A 8 -12.02 -13.38 15.09
CA GLU A 8 -12.64 -14.38 14.19
C GLU A 8 -11.66 -14.94 13.15
N ALA A 9 -10.37 -14.57 13.23
CA ALA A 9 -9.33 -14.97 12.29
C ALA A 9 -9.71 -14.72 10.81
N ILE A 10 -10.38 -13.61 10.51
CA ILE A 10 -10.84 -13.29 9.15
C ILE A 10 -9.62 -13.14 8.22
N GLN A 11 -9.66 -13.80 7.06
CA GLN A 11 -8.54 -13.83 6.11
C GLN A 11 -8.81 -13.11 4.80
N ARG A 12 -10.07 -12.80 4.46
CA ARG A 12 -10.46 -12.19 3.19
C ARG A 12 -10.99 -10.79 3.40
N PHE A 13 -10.68 -9.90 2.46
CA PHE A 13 -11.19 -8.54 2.41
C PHE A 13 -12.70 -8.52 2.13
N VAL A 14 -13.22 -9.40 1.28
CA VAL A 14 -14.67 -9.49 1.02
C VAL A 14 -15.49 -9.71 2.30
N ASP A 15 -14.95 -10.42 3.29
CA ASP A 15 -15.62 -10.69 4.58
C ASP A 15 -15.67 -9.45 5.51
N VAL A 16 -14.99 -8.37 5.15
CA VAL A 16 -14.99 -7.09 5.89
C VAL A 16 -15.37 -5.90 5.01
N GLN A 17 -15.70 -6.12 3.74
CA GLN A 17 -15.89 -5.03 2.78
C GLN A 17 -17.04 -4.11 3.20
N GLU A 18 -18.15 -4.65 3.71
CA GLU A 18 -19.31 -3.85 4.13
C GLU A 18 -18.94 -2.94 5.31
N ALA A 19 -18.30 -3.51 6.34
CA ALA A 19 -17.81 -2.73 7.48
C ALA A 19 -16.76 -1.68 7.08
N TRP A 20 -15.97 -1.95 6.04
CA TRP A 20 -15.04 -0.99 5.46
C TRP A 20 -15.79 0.15 4.76
N LEU A 21 -16.84 -0.14 3.98
CA LEU A 21 -17.67 0.85 3.32
C LEU A 21 -18.43 1.73 4.32
N ASP A 22 -18.99 1.14 5.37
CA ASP A 22 -19.65 1.88 6.46
C ASP A 22 -18.68 2.83 7.15
N LEU A 23 -17.45 2.37 7.39
CA LEU A 23 -16.39 3.22 7.93
C LEU A 23 -16.07 4.36 6.95
N MET A 24 -15.86 4.08 5.67
CA MET A 24 -15.56 5.12 4.68
C MET A 24 -16.69 6.15 4.58
N TRP A 25 -17.95 5.69 4.58
CA TRP A 25 -19.13 6.55 4.56
C TRP A 25 -19.17 7.46 5.78
N THR A 26 -19.01 6.88 6.97
CA THR A 26 -18.97 7.61 8.24
C THR A 26 -17.87 8.67 8.24
N LEU A 27 -16.67 8.31 7.81
CA LEU A 27 -15.53 9.23 7.79
C LEU A 27 -15.75 10.38 6.78
N ASP A 28 -16.37 10.08 5.64
CA ASP A 28 -16.73 11.09 4.65
C ASP A 28 -17.86 12.00 5.12
N ALA A 29 -18.85 11.47 5.85
CA ALA A 29 -19.90 12.27 6.47
C ALA A 29 -19.33 13.27 7.49
N TYR A 30 -18.40 12.84 8.36
CA TYR A 30 -17.68 13.74 9.27
C TYR A 30 -16.93 14.85 8.52
N ARG A 31 -16.23 14.48 7.44
CA ARG A 31 -15.51 15.44 6.58
C ARG A 31 -16.45 16.46 5.97
N VAL A 32 -17.56 16.02 5.37
CA VAL A 32 -18.55 16.89 4.71
C VAL A 32 -19.21 17.82 5.72
N ALA A 33 -19.56 17.31 6.90
CA ALA A 33 -20.10 18.10 8.00
C ALA A 33 -19.07 19.02 8.66
N GLN A 34 -17.79 18.95 8.25
CA GLN A 34 -16.68 19.68 8.87
C GLN A 34 -16.57 19.43 10.37
N ILE A 35 -16.91 18.21 10.80
CA ILE A 35 -16.78 17.76 12.18
C ILE A 35 -15.50 16.92 12.28
N LEU A 36 -14.57 17.37 13.12
CA LEU A 36 -13.34 16.63 13.42
C LEU A 36 -13.63 15.62 14.53
N PRO A 37 -13.47 14.30 14.29
CA PRO A 37 -13.72 13.32 15.34
C PRO A 37 -12.76 13.47 16.52
N VAL A 38 -13.24 13.11 17.71
CA VAL A 38 -12.44 13.16 18.95
C VAL A 38 -11.14 12.39 18.78
N GLY A 39 -10.03 13.00 19.19
CA GLY A 39 -8.69 12.41 19.11
C GLY A 39 -7.89 12.78 17.85
N PHE A 40 -8.50 13.47 16.88
CA PHE A 40 -7.77 14.06 15.76
C PHE A 40 -7.46 15.54 16.01
N LYS A 41 -6.27 15.97 15.58
CA LYS A 41 -5.81 17.37 15.69
C LYS A 41 -6.28 18.24 14.53
N ASP A 42 -6.39 17.65 13.34
CA ASP A 42 -6.77 18.34 12.11
C ASP A 42 -7.32 17.34 11.06
N PHE A 43 -7.97 17.86 10.02
CA PHE A 43 -8.50 17.04 8.92
C PHE A 43 -7.43 16.34 8.07
N GLY A 44 -6.20 16.86 8.02
CA GLY A 44 -5.07 16.20 7.38
C GLY A 44 -4.67 14.92 8.10
N ALA A 45 -4.54 14.96 9.42
CA ALA A 45 -4.31 13.79 10.28
C ALA A 45 -5.45 12.78 10.16
N PHE A 46 -6.69 13.26 10.10
CA PHE A 46 -7.87 12.44 9.85
C PHE A 46 -7.81 11.71 8.50
N ASN A 47 -7.44 12.41 7.42
CA ASN A 47 -7.28 11.80 6.09
C ASN A 47 -6.12 10.80 6.04
N ARG A 48 -4.98 11.09 6.67
CA ARG A 48 -3.87 10.12 6.83
C ARG A 48 -4.31 8.89 7.62
N GLY A 49 -5.23 9.06 8.57
CA GLY A 49 -5.86 7.99 9.33
C GLY A 49 -6.54 6.93 8.46
N LYS A 50 -7.17 7.31 7.34
CA LYS A 50 -7.80 6.35 6.40
C LYS A 50 -6.78 5.39 5.80
N GLY A 51 -5.66 5.92 5.30
CA GLY A 51 -4.57 5.12 4.74
C GLY A 51 -3.98 4.17 5.80
N ASN A 52 -3.75 4.68 7.02
CA ASN A 52 -3.24 3.85 8.11
C ASN A 52 -4.18 2.70 8.47
N TRP A 53 -5.48 3.00 8.59
CA TRP A 53 -6.49 1.99 8.87
C TRP A 53 -6.54 0.90 7.80
N PHE A 54 -6.39 1.29 6.53
CA PHE A 54 -6.34 0.35 5.42
C PHE A 54 -5.10 -0.55 5.49
N ALA A 55 -3.90 0.03 5.66
CA ALA A 55 -2.65 -0.71 5.80
C ALA A 55 -2.70 -1.71 6.98
N GLU A 56 -3.22 -1.27 8.12
CA GLU A 56 -3.41 -2.11 9.31
C GLU A 56 -4.41 -3.24 9.06
N LEU A 57 -5.55 -2.96 8.43
CA LEU A 57 -6.55 -3.97 8.09
C LEU A 57 -5.94 -5.05 7.19
N LEU A 58 -5.25 -4.64 6.11
CA LEU A 58 -4.61 -5.57 5.18
C LEU A 58 -3.50 -6.38 5.85
N SER A 59 -2.72 -5.76 6.76
CA SER A 59 -1.71 -6.46 7.55
C SER A 59 -2.33 -7.52 8.47
N LEU A 60 -3.49 -7.24 9.08
CA LEU A 60 -4.22 -8.21 9.90
C LEU A 60 -4.75 -9.38 9.06
N LEU A 61 -5.31 -9.11 7.88
CA LEU A 61 -5.78 -10.16 6.97
C LEU A 61 -4.61 -11.06 6.52
N LEU A 62 -3.47 -10.46 6.17
CA LEU A 62 -2.26 -11.21 5.83
C LEU A 62 -1.70 -12.01 7.01
N HIS A 63 -1.70 -11.43 8.21
CA HIS A 63 -1.29 -12.12 9.42
C HIS A 63 -2.15 -13.36 9.67
N ASN A 64 -3.47 -13.23 9.56
CA ASN A 64 -4.40 -14.34 9.74
C ASN A 64 -4.27 -15.41 8.64
N ARG A 65 -3.90 -15.02 7.42
CA ARG A 65 -3.72 -15.93 6.27
C ARG A 65 -2.39 -16.69 6.30
N THR A 66 -1.35 -16.08 6.86
CA THR A 66 0.02 -16.62 6.87
C THR A 66 0.43 -17.17 8.22
N HIS A 67 -0.25 -16.77 9.31
CA HIS A 67 0.18 -16.96 10.69
C HIS A 67 1.55 -16.34 11.02
N HIS A 68 2.10 -15.53 10.11
CA HIS A 68 3.37 -14.85 10.30
C HIS A 68 3.14 -13.38 10.65
N ARG A 69 4.02 -12.81 11.48
CA ARG A 69 3.95 -11.39 11.82
C ARG A 69 4.22 -10.55 10.57
N VAL A 70 3.17 -9.96 10.05
CA VAL A 70 3.20 -8.93 9.02
C VAL A 70 2.95 -7.60 9.71
N ALA A 71 3.94 -6.71 9.70
CA ALA A 71 3.86 -5.45 10.41
C ALA A 71 3.57 -4.30 9.45
N ALA A 72 2.66 -3.42 9.88
CA ALA A 72 2.39 -2.20 9.16
C ALA A 72 3.52 -1.16 9.39
N ARG A 73 3.69 -0.25 8.43
CA ARG A 73 4.51 0.98 8.51
C ARG A 73 5.95 0.74 8.95
N GLN A 74 6.62 -0.22 8.33
CA GLN A 74 8.01 -0.53 8.64
C GLN A 74 8.95 0.48 7.97
N ARG A 75 9.93 0.99 8.73
CA ARG A 75 11.06 1.72 8.14
C ARG A 75 12.08 0.69 7.67
N VAL A 76 12.29 0.64 6.35
CA VAL A 76 13.13 -0.38 5.71
C VAL A 76 14.24 0.30 4.92
N ARG A 77 15.46 -0.20 5.07
CA ARG A 77 16.62 0.28 4.33
C ARG A 77 16.56 -0.20 2.88
N GLY A 78 16.53 0.75 1.95
CA GLY A 78 16.76 0.52 0.53
C GLY A 78 18.22 0.75 0.14
N PHE A 79 18.48 0.71 -1.17
CA PHE A 79 19.80 0.94 -1.72
C PHE A 79 20.31 2.38 -1.51
N SER A 80 19.46 3.37 -1.80
CA SER A 80 19.82 4.79 -1.71
C SER A 80 19.23 5.51 -0.51
N GLN A 81 18.10 5.06 0.04
CA GLN A 81 17.49 5.70 1.20
C GLN A 81 16.69 4.73 2.07
N ASN A 82 16.26 5.22 3.23
CA ASN A 82 15.25 4.53 4.02
C ASN A 82 13.86 4.80 3.45
N HIS A 83 13.02 3.77 3.42
CA HIS A 83 11.62 3.87 3.00
C HIS A 83 10.69 3.59 4.16
N GLN A 84 9.58 4.31 4.25
CA GLN A 84 8.47 3.92 5.10
C GLN A 84 7.50 3.09 4.26
N ILE A 85 7.54 1.77 4.46
CA ILE A 85 6.72 0.81 3.71
C ILE A 85 5.47 0.46 4.50
N ASP A 86 4.31 0.56 3.85
CA ASP A 86 3.02 0.32 4.51
C ASP A 86 2.91 -1.11 5.06
N ILE A 87 3.40 -2.11 4.33
CA ILE A 87 3.44 -3.51 4.76
C ILE A 87 4.75 -4.14 4.32
N ALA A 88 5.55 -4.64 5.25
CA ALA A 88 6.78 -5.37 4.92
C ALA A 88 6.85 -6.70 5.65
N TRP A 89 7.33 -7.72 4.94
CA TRP A 89 7.66 -9.01 5.49
C TRP A 89 9.04 -9.47 5.00
N PRO A 90 9.93 -9.95 5.88
CA PRO A 90 9.76 -10.03 7.33
C PRO A 90 9.73 -8.65 7.99
N ALA A 91 9.11 -8.55 9.17
CA ALA A 91 9.04 -7.29 9.93
C ALA A 91 10.39 -6.93 10.55
N ARG A 92 11.33 -6.45 9.73
CA ARG A 92 12.69 -6.04 10.10
C ARG A 92 13.12 -4.82 9.27
N GLY A 93 14.12 -4.10 9.76
CA GLY A 93 14.59 -2.84 9.14
C GLY A 93 15.43 -3.00 7.87
N GLU A 94 15.78 -4.22 7.48
CA GLU A 94 16.61 -4.50 6.32
C GLU A 94 16.12 -5.75 5.59
N ASP A 95 16.47 -5.83 4.30
CA ASP A 95 16.27 -7.04 3.51
C ASP A 95 14.83 -7.60 3.56
N PRO A 96 13.80 -6.81 3.22
CA PRO A 96 12.46 -7.32 3.12
C PRO A 96 12.38 -8.32 1.96
N LEU A 97 11.50 -9.31 2.08
CA LEU A 97 11.25 -10.32 1.04
C LEU A 97 9.95 -10.04 0.28
N VAL A 98 9.02 -9.37 0.95
CA VAL A 98 7.76 -8.89 0.41
C VAL A 98 7.52 -7.47 0.94
N CYS A 99 7.09 -6.58 0.06
CA CYS A 99 6.68 -5.22 0.37
C CYS A 99 5.35 -4.93 -0.29
N CYS A 100 4.45 -4.26 0.42
CA CYS A 100 3.21 -3.78 -0.14
C CYS A 100 3.04 -2.31 0.21
N GLU A 101 2.71 -1.53 -0.81
CA GLU A 101 2.26 -0.15 -0.65
C GLU A 101 0.75 -0.14 -0.73
N SER A 102 0.10 0.51 0.23
CA SER A 102 -1.36 0.60 0.29
C SER A 102 -1.79 2.04 0.10
N LYS A 103 -2.86 2.28 -0.66
CA LYS A 103 -3.39 3.64 -0.82
C LYS A 103 -4.91 3.63 -0.81
N VAL A 104 -5.46 4.66 -0.18
CA VAL A 104 -6.88 5.00 -0.18
C VAL A 104 -7.02 6.33 -0.92
N THR A 105 -7.70 6.35 -2.06
CA THR A 105 -7.89 7.57 -2.86
C THR A 105 -9.37 7.91 -3.05
N GLY A 106 -9.62 9.14 -3.46
CA GLY A 106 -10.97 9.69 -3.61
C GLY A 106 -11.51 10.30 -2.32
N ALA A 107 -12.19 11.43 -2.44
CA ALA A 107 -12.88 12.08 -1.33
C ALA A 107 -14.02 12.97 -1.85
N PRO A 108 -15.15 13.08 -1.12
CA PRO A 108 -16.22 14.00 -1.48
C PRO A 108 -15.76 15.46 -1.37
N ALA A 109 -16.48 16.33 -2.09
CA ALA A 109 -16.39 17.77 -1.92
C ALA A 109 -16.90 18.17 -0.52
N TYR A 110 -16.38 19.26 0.03
CA TYR A 110 -16.86 19.83 1.29
C TYR A 110 -16.60 21.34 1.33
N GLY A 111 -17.61 22.12 1.71
CA GLY A 111 -17.55 23.59 1.62
C GLY A 111 -17.14 24.04 0.21
N SER A 112 -16.09 24.85 0.12
CA SER A 112 -15.48 25.31 -1.14
C SER A 112 -14.44 24.35 -1.72
N THR A 113 -14.09 23.27 -1.02
CA THR A 113 -13.08 22.32 -1.51
C THR A 113 -13.73 21.32 -2.46
N PRO A 114 -13.26 21.23 -3.72
CA PRO A 114 -13.83 20.31 -4.69
C PRO A 114 -13.60 18.85 -4.31
N ALA A 115 -14.41 17.96 -4.89
CA ALA A 115 -14.21 16.52 -4.77
C ALA A 115 -12.84 16.15 -5.33
N ARG A 116 -12.16 15.22 -4.66
CA ARG A 116 -10.89 14.67 -5.11
C ARG A 116 -11.19 13.36 -5.83
N GLY A 117 -10.88 13.29 -7.12
CA GLY A 117 -11.06 12.09 -7.92
C GLY A 117 -10.10 10.96 -7.49
N ALA A 118 -10.45 9.73 -7.84
CA ALA A 118 -9.69 8.54 -7.52
C ALA A 118 -8.22 8.58 -8.02
N LEU A 119 -7.96 9.30 -9.12
CA LEU A 119 -6.64 9.41 -9.75
C LEU A 119 -5.90 10.72 -9.46
N ALA A 120 -6.46 11.62 -8.66
CA ALA A 120 -5.94 12.99 -8.52
C ALA A 120 -4.45 13.06 -8.13
N ASP A 121 -3.95 12.11 -7.32
CA ASP A 121 -2.55 12.05 -6.89
C ASP A 121 -1.74 10.93 -7.52
N PHE A 122 -2.34 10.21 -8.47
CA PHE A 122 -1.79 8.96 -8.94
C PHE A 122 -0.44 9.15 -9.63
N SER A 123 -0.22 10.27 -10.34
CA SER A 123 1.07 10.56 -10.98
C SER A 123 2.23 10.64 -9.97
N ASN A 124 2.01 11.29 -8.83
CA ASN A 124 2.99 11.36 -7.76
C ASN A 124 3.14 10.01 -7.06
N ARG A 125 2.04 9.29 -6.81
CA ARG A 125 2.10 7.94 -6.21
C ARG A 125 2.82 6.94 -7.11
N ARG A 126 2.60 6.99 -8.43
CA ARG A 126 3.29 6.17 -9.42
C ARG A 126 4.80 6.38 -9.34
N LYS A 127 5.26 7.61 -9.14
CA LYS A 127 6.69 7.94 -8.97
C LYS A 127 7.28 7.36 -7.69
N GLU A 128 6.56 7.41 -6.58
CA GLU A 128 7.01 6.83 -5.32
C GLU A 128 7.03 5.30 -5.38
N LEU A 129 5.98 4.68 -5.94
CA LEU A 129 5.86 3.22 -6.08
C LEU A 129 7.01 2.63 -6.90
N LYS A 130 7.30 3.23 -8.09
CA LYS A 130 8.42 2.76 -8.92
C LYS A 130 9.76 2.92 -8.22
N PHE A 131 9.93 4.00 -7.47
CA PHE A 131 11.19 4.32 -6.81
C PHE A 131 11.43 3.35 -5.64
N ALA A 132 10.46 3.21 -4.74
CA ALA A 132 10.55 2.30 -3.61
C ALA A 132 10.75 0.85 -4.05
N ALA A 133 9.97 0.37 -5.04
CA ALA A 133 10.10 -1.01 -5.54
C ALA A 133 11.49 -1.29 -6.12
N THR A 134 12.04 -0.35 -6.90
CA THR A 134 13.37 -0.49 -7.51
C THR A 134 14.47 -0.39 -6.46
N ASP A 135 14.42 0.63 -5.61
CA ASP A 135 15.47 0.91 -4.62
C ASP A 135 15.58 -0.19 -3.57
N LEU A 136 14.45 -0.78 -3.15
CA LEU A 136 14.44 -1.93 -2.25
C LEU A 136 15.01 -3.19 -2.90
N LYS A 137 14.72 -3.46 -4.19
CA LYS A 137 15.30 -4.61 -4.89
C LYS A 137 16.82 -4.46 -5.06
N LEU A 138 17.27 -3.22 -5.31
CA LEU A 138 18.70 -2.90 -5.40
C LEU A 138 19.43 -3.05 -4.07
N TYR A 139 18.74 -3.09 -2.92
CA TYR A 139 19.39 -3.26 -1.61
C TYR A 139 20.31 -4.49 -1.56
N ARG A 140 19.87 -5.62 -2.15
CA ARG A 140 20.63 -6.88 -2.19
C ARG A 140 21.79 -6.88 -3.18
N ARG A 141 21.87 -5.86 -4.04
CA ARG A 141 22.79 -5.84 -5.16
C ARG A 141 24.24 -5.74 -4.66
N GLN A 142 25.08 -6.67 -5.12
CA GLN A 142 26.52 -6.57 -4.95
C GLN A 142 27.08 -5.60 -5.99
N GLN A 143 28.19 -4.92 -5.70
CA GLN A 143 28.82 -3.95 -6.60
C GLN A 143 29.05 -4.49 -8.04
N GLN A 144 29.28 -5.79 -8.19
CA GLN A 144 29.57 -6.44 -9.47
C GLN A 144 28.32 -7.00 -10.20
N THR A 145 27.13 -6.95 -9.59
CA THR A 145 25.91 -7.46 -10.23
C THR A 145 25.57 -6.61 -11.47
N VAL A 146 25.52 -7.24 -12.64
CA VAL A 146 25.06 -6.63 -13.90
C VAL A 146 23.58 -6.96 -14.08
N ILE A 147 22.75 -5.95 -14.33
CA ILE A 147 21.33 -6.13 -14.69
C ILE A 147 21.27 -6.11 -16.22
N GLU A 148 21.16 -7.29 -16.84
CA GLU A 148 21.11 -7.42 -18.31
C GLU A 148 19.70 -7.13 -18.84
N HIS A 149 18.71 -7.84 -18.31
CA HIS A 149 17.31 -7.72 -18.72
C HIS A 149 16.44 -7.28 -17.54
N TRP A 150 15.93 -6.05 -17.62
CA TRP A 150 15.10 -5.43 -16.58
C TRP A 150 13.92 -6.30 -16.14
N ASP A 151 13.14 -6.82 -17.09
CA ASP A 151 11.93 -7.60 -16.78
C ASP A 151 12.25 -8.94 -16.11
N VAL A 152 13.31 -9.62 -16.55
CA VAL A 152 13.76 -10.87 -15.93
C VAL A 152 14.24 -10.59 -14.51
N TRP A 153 15.11 -9.58 -14.35
CA TRP A 153 15.70 -9.23 -13.07
C TRP A 153 14.64 -8.78 -12.07
N ARG A 154 13.74 -7.85 -12.43
CA ARG A 154 12.72 -7.35 -11.49
C ARG A 154 11.79 -8.47 -11.03
N GLN A 155 11.53 -9.46 -11.89
CA GLN A 155 10.67 -10.60 -11.58
C GLN A 155 11.39 -11.70 -10.81
N SER A 156 12.72 -11.81 -10.86
CA SER A 156 13.45 -12.79 -10.04
C SER A 156 13.84 -12.25 -8.67
N GLU A 157 14.15 -10.95 -8.59
CA GLU A 157 14.70 -10.35 -7.38
C GLU A 157 13.67 -10.04 -6.29
N ARG A 158 14.17 -10.05 -5.05
CA ARG A 158 13.43 -9.67 -3.84
C ARG A 158 13.74 -8.22 -3.44
N PRO A 159 12.82 -7.52 -2.76
CA PRO A 159 11.49 -7.99 -2.36
C PRO A 159 10.53 -8.13 -3.54
N LYS A 160 9.48 -8.94 -3.35
CA LYS A 160 8.28 -8.87 -4.18
C LYS A 160 7.48 -7.64 -3.80
N ALA A 161 7.20 -6.76 -4.75
CA ALA A 161 6.57 -5.46 -4.51
C ALA A 161 5.12 -5.46 -5.02
N PHE A 162 4.16 -5.21 -4.13
CA PHE A 162 2.73 -5.20 -4.44
C PHE A 162 2.09 -3.83 -4.18
N PHE A 163 1.04 -3.51 -4.93
CA PHE A 163 0.23 -2.31 -4.71
C PHE A 163 -1.21 -2.67 -4.35
N LEU A 164 -1.68 -2.20 -3.20
CA LEU A 164 -3.02 -2.46 -2.67
C LEU A 164 -3.81 -1.15 -2.71
N TRP A 165 -4.80 -1.06 -3.59
CA TRP A 165 -5.46 0.21 -3.89
C TRP A 165 -6.96 0.17 -3.63
N ALA A 166 -7.38 0.99 -2.68
CA ALA A 166 -8.77 1.28 -2.38
C ALA A 166 -9.13 2.66 -2.95
N ALA A 167 -10.22 2.79 -3.72
CA ALA A 167 -10.60 4.05 -4.35
C ALA A 167 -12.11 4.34 -4.29
N ARG A 168 -12.46 5.52 -3.78
CA ARG A 168 -13.79 6.10 -3.96
C ARG A 168 -13.89 6.72 -5.35
N LEU A 169 -14.84 6.28 -6.16
CA LEU A 169 -15.13 6.83 -7.48
C LEU A 169 -16.15 7.97 -7.36
N GLU A 170 -15.90 9.08 -8.04
CA GLU A 170 -16.89 10.13 -8.28
C GLU A 170 -17.79 9.73 -9.47
N PRO A 171 -19.11 9.55 -9.26
CA PRO A 171 -20.03 9.14 -10.32
C PRO A 171 -19.96 10.08 -11.53
N GLY A 172 -19.92 9.49 -12.73
CA GLY A 172 -19.87 10.24 -13.99
C GLY A 172 -18.51 10.86 -14.34
N LYS A 173 -17.52 10.83 -13.43
CA LYS A 173 -16.20 11.44 -13.64
C LYS A 173 -15.06 10.42 -13.58
N ASP A 174 -15.01 9.63 -12.51
CA ASP A 174 -14.02 8.58 -12.38
C ASP A 174 -14.48 7.32 -13.13
N ARG A 175 -13.53 6.59 -13.74
CA ARG A 175 -13.80 5.34 -14.46
C ARG A 175 -12.93 4.23 -13.90
N ILE A 176 -13.55 3.13 -13.44
CA ILE A 176 -12.81 1.97 -12.91
C ILE A 176 -11.77 1.44 -13.91
N ALA A 177 -12.08 1.46 -15.20
CA ALA A 177 -11.16 1.06 -16.26
C ALA A 177 -9.86 1.87 -16.29
N ALA A 178 -9.90 3.15 -15.88
CA ALA A 178 -8.70 3.98 -15.79
C ALA A 178 -7.81 3.54 -14.63
N LEU A 179 -8.36 3.24 -13.46
CA LEU A 179 -7.60 2.71 -12.32
C LEU A 179 -6.96 1.37 -12.67
N VAL A 180 -7.72 0.48 -13.33
CA VAL A 180 -7.21 -0.83 -13.78
C VAL A 180 -6.05 -0.67 -14.77
N ARG A 181 -6.16 0.26 -15.73
CA ARG A 181 -5.06 0.54 -16.67
C ARG A 181 -3.81 1.04 -15.94
N GLU A 182 -3.98 2.00 -15.03
CA GLU A 182 -2.85 2.55 -14.27
C GLU A 182 -2.17 1.49 -13.38
N ALA A 183 -2.93 0.60 -12.76
CA ALA A 183 -2.39 -0.52 -11.98
C ALA A 183 -1.67 -1.54 -12.87
N ARG A 184 -2.22 -1.83 -14.05
CA ARG A 184 -1.59 -2.72 -15.04
C ARG A 184 -0.24 -2.18 -15.49
N ASP A 185 -0.18 -0.90 -15.85
CA ASP A 185 1.07 -0.24 -16.24
C ASP A 185 2.16 -0.43 -15.17
N LEU A 186 1.80 -0.28 -13.89
CA LEU A 186 2.72 -0.50 -12.77
C LEU A 186 3.21 -1.95 -12.67
N ILE A 187 2.33 -2.95 -12.84
CA ILE A 187 2.69 -4.37 -12.81
C ILE A 187 3.60 -4.73 -13.98
N ASP A 188 3.27 -4.25 -15.17
CA ASP A 188 4.00 -4.58 -16.39
C ASP A 188 5.41 -3.98 -16.39
N THR A 189 5.69 -2.98 -15.55
CA THR A 189 6.98 -2.27 -15.55
C THR A 189 7.78 -2.32 -14.25
N TYR A 190 7.14 -2.31 -13.06
CA TYR A 190 7.85 -2.13 -11.78
C TYR A 190 7.43 -3.11 -10.68
N LEU A 191 6.16 -3.50 -10.62
CA LEU A 191 5.58 -4.26 -9.52
C LEU A 191 5.37 -5.73 -9.86
N ASP A 192 5.26 -6.55 -8.82
CA ASP A 192 4.97 -7.99 -8.92
C ASP A 192 3.45 -8.28 -8.88
N GLY A 193 2.63 -7.30 -8.47
CA GLY A 193 1.17 -7.40 -8.54
C GLY A 193 0.43 -6.18 -7.98
N ALA A 194 -0.86 -6.08 -8.29
CA ALA A 194 -1.73 -5.09 -7.66
C ALA A 194 -3.14 -5.65 -7.42
N GLY A 195 -3.71 -5.31 -6.27
CA GLY A 195 -5.11 -5.60 -5.93
C GLY A 195 -5.89 -4.31 -5.79
N LEU A 196 -7.08 -4.28 -6.37
CA LEU A 196 -7.96 -3.11 -6.37
C LEU A 196 -9.25 -3.40 -5.61
N PHE A 197 -9.77 -2.35 -4.98
CA PHE A 197 -11.13 -2.27 -4.48
C PHE A 197 -11.65 -0.86 -4.76
N ALA A 198 -12.83 -0.77 -5.35
CA ALA A 198 -13.44 0.51 -5.67
C ALA A 198 -14.87 0.56 -5.16
N TRP A 199 -15.34 1.75 -4.82
CA TRP A 199 -16.70 1.99 -4.36
C TRP A 199 -17.22 3.34 -4.82
N GLN A 200 -18.53 3.50 -4.78
CA GLN A 200 -19.22 4.74 -5.13
C GLN A 200 -20.42 4.95 -4.19
N PRO A 201 -21.00 6.17 -4.11
CA PRO A 201 -22.29 6.37 -3.46
C PRO A 201 -23.35 5.41 -4.02
N ASN A 202 -24.11 4.78 -3.14
CA ASN A 202 -25.24 3.95 -3.55
C ASN A 202 -26.38 4.82 -4.14
N GLN A 203 -27.38 4.19 -4.75
CA GLN A 203 -28.51 4.91 -5.36
C GLN A 203 -29.34 5.71 -4.34
N ALA A 204 -29.43 5.24 -3.10
CA ALA A 204 -30.18 5.90 -2.03
C ALA A 204 -29.45 7.15 -1.49
N GLY A 205 -28.15 7.29 -1.74
CA GLY A 205 -27.34 8.41 -1.25
C GLY A 205 -27.08 8.37 0.26
N ASP A 206 -27.29 7.23 0.91
CA ASP A 206 -27.14 7.02 2.35
C ASP A 206 -25.97 6.09 2.71
N GLY A 207 -25.19 5.65 1.72
CA GLY A 207 -24.07 4.75 1.90
C GLY A 207 -23.20 4.60 0.67
N TYR A 208 -22.26 3.66 0.76
CA TYR A 208 -21.40 3.27 -0.35
C TYR A 208 -21.70 1.84 -0.81
N GLU A 209 -21.50 1.59 -2.09
CA GLU A 209 -21.60 0.27 -2.72
C GLU A 209 -20.30 -0.07 -3.47
N PRO A 210 -19.89 -1.34 -3.51
CA PRO A 210 -18.70 -1.75 -4.24
C PRO A 210 -18.93 -1.63 -5.75
N VAL A 211 -17.86 -1.25 -6.48
CA VAL A 211 -17.85 -1.22 -7.93
C VAL A 211 -17.12 -2.46 -8.44
N ALA A 212 -17.81 -3.25 -9.26
CA ALA A 212 -17.23 -4.44 -9.86
C ALA A 212 -16.01 -4.09 -10.71
N LEU A 213 -14.93 -4.83 -10.50
CA LEU A 213 -13.75 -4.72 -11.37
C LEU A 213 -14.06 -5.37 -12.72
N PRO A 214 -13.65 -4.76 -13.85
CA PRO A 214 -13.70 -5.43 -15.12
C PRO A 214 -12.81 -6.68 -15.08
N SER A 215 -13.27 -7.78 -15.66
CA SER A 215 -12.49 -9.01 -15.80
C SER A 215 -11.18 -8.68 -16.53
N SER A 216 -10.06 -8.76 -15.83
CA SER A 216 -8.74 -8.46 -16.38
C SER A 216 -7.74 -9.46 -15.82
N GLU A 217 -6.90 -10.02 -16.69
CA GLU A 217 -6.01 -11.14 -16.31
C GLU A 217 -4.96 -10.77 -15.26
N ARG A 218 -4.54 -9.49 -15.20
CA ARG A 218 -3.37 -9.06 -14.43
C ARG A 218 -3.68 -8.19 -13.22
N VAL A 219 -4.78 -7.44 -13.25
CA VAL A 219 -5.22 -6.62 -12.11
C VAL A 219 -6.38 -7.34 -11.47
N THR A 220 -6.21 -7.70 -10.20
CA THR A 220 -7.13 -8.59 -9.49
C THR A 220 -7.81 -7.88 -8.32
N SER A 221 -8.70 -8.58 -7.65
CA SER A 221 -9.27 -8.11 -6.39
C SER A 221 -8.20 -8.00 -5.30
N LEU A 222 -8.52 -7.31 -4.20
CA LEU A 222 -7.71 -7.34 -2.99
C LEU A 222 -7.53 -8.79 -2.48
N ASP A 223 -8.55 -9.63 -2.55
CA ASP A 223 -8.45 -11.01 -2.05
C ASP A 223 -7.45 -11.88 -2.80
N ASP A 224 -7.44 -11.74 -4.12
CA ASP A 224 -6.52 -12.46 -5.00
C ASP A 224 -5.07 -12.01 -4.76
N VAL A 225 -4.82 -10.70 -4.64
CA VAL A 225 -3.45 -10.23 -4.42
C VAL A 225 -2.97 -10.57 -3.01
N LEU A 226 -3.85 -10.52 -2.00
CA LEU A 226 -3.54 -10.99 -0.64
C LEU A 226 -3.21 -12.49 -0.63
N TYR A 227 -3.82 -13.27 -1.53
CA TYR A 227 -3.49 -14.69 -1.69
C TYR A 227 -2.09 -14.86 -2.25
N ARG A 228 -1.77 -14.15 -3.33
CA ARG A 228 -0.43 -14.17 -3.94
C ARG A 228 0.64 -13.74 -2.94
N ILE A 229 0.40 -12.67 -2.18
CA ILE A 229 1.30 -12.21 -1.12
C ILE A 229 1.50 -13.30 -0.06
N ALA A 230 0.43 -13.93 0.40
CA ALA A 230 0.53 -15.01 1.37
C ALA A 230 1.27 -16.23 0.82
N SER A 231 1.07 -16.59 -0.45
CA SER A 231 1.82 -17.66 -1.10
C SER A 231 3.33 -17.34 -1.16
N GLU A 232 3.70 -16.10 -1.48
CA GLU A 232 5.10 -15.66 -1.46
C GLU A 232 5.73 -15.75 -0.07
N ILE A 233 4.99 -15.37 0.97
CA ILE A 233 5.45 -15.48 2.37
C ILE A 233 5.62 -16.95 2.75
N ASN A 234 4.60 -17.78 2.54
CA ASN A 234 4.58 -19.17 2.95
C ASN A 234 5.60 -20.02 2.18
N ALA A 235 5.96 -19.65 0.95
CA ALA A 235 7.01 -20.32 0.18
C ALA A 235 8.43 -20.05 0.69
N LEU A 236 8.61 -19.03 1.53
CA LEU A 236 9.93 -18.59 2.00
C LEU A 236 10.22 -18.96 3.46
N VAL A 237 9.23 -19.39 4.23
CA VAL A 237 9.45 -19.77 5.62
C VAL A 237 10.06 -21.16 5.75
N ASP A 238 10.87 -21.35 6.80
CA ASP A 238 11.38 -22.67 7.16
C ASP A 238 10.29 -23.56 7.78
N GLU A 239 10.64 -24.81 8.10
CA GLU A 239 9.73 -25.78 8.74
C GLU A 239 9.18 -25.31 10.10
N GLN A 240 9.83 -24.33 10.73
CA GLN A 240 9.41 -23.72 12.00
C GLN A 240 8.65 -22.40 11.78
N GLY A 241 8.32 -22.04 10.54
CA GLY A 241 7.59 -20.83 10.20
C GLY A 241 8.42 -19.55 10.34
N ARG A 242 9.75 -19.64 10.34
CA ARG A 242 10.65 -18.49 10.47
C ARG A 242 11.08 -17.99 9.09
N PRO A 243 11.20 -16.67 8.91
CA PRO A 243 11.78 -16.12 7.70
C PRO A 243 13.28 -16.44 7.61
N PRO A 244 13.86 -16.48 6.40
CA PRO A 244 15.29 -16.66 6.23
C PRO A 244 16.05 -15.46 6.82
N PRO A 245 17.33 -15.65 7.23
CA PRO A 245 18.14 -14.56 7.77
C PRO A 245 18.31 -13.42 6.76
N PRO A 246 18.52 -12.18 7.22
CA PRO A 246 18.72 -11.05 6.32
C PRO A 246 20.01 -11.22 5.53
N ILE A 247 19.93 -11.02 4.22
CA ILE A 247 21.11 -10.92 3.35
C ILE A 247 21.61 -9.47 3.41
N ARG A 248 22.87 -9.30 3.81
CA ARG A 248 23.58 -8.02 3.76
C ARG A 248 24.62 -8.08 2.65
N PRO A 249 24.65 -7.12 1.71
CA PRO A 249 25.71 -7.07 0.73
C PRO A 249 27.06 -6.88 1.42
N GLU A 250 28.08 -7.62 0.99
CA GLU A 250 29.45 -7.49 1.52
C GLU A 250 30.10 -6.20 1.01
N ARG A 251 29.75 -5.81 -0.23
CA ARG A 251 30.19 -4.57 -0.87
C ARG A 251 29.01 -3.90 -1.57
N THR A 252 28.53 -2.81 -0.97
CA THR A 252 27.53 -1.95 -1.59
C THR A 252 28.20 -1.00 -2.58
N ALA A 253 27.54 -0.72 -3.71
CA ALA A 253 28.05 0.24 -4.70
C ALA A 253 28.02 1.70 -4.17
N LEU A 254 27.21 1.97 -3.15
CA LEU A 254 27.12 3.23 -2.41
C LEU A 254 27.15 2.91 -0.91
N ASP A 255 27.80 3.73 -0.08
CA ASP A 255 27.63 3.69 1.38
C ASP A 255 26.47 4.63 1.75
N PRO A 256 25.30 4.13 2.19
CA PRO A 256 24.16 4.96 2.53
C PRO A 256 24.43 5.96 3.65
N ARG A 257 25.48 5.76 4.47
CA ARG A 257 25.90 6.72 5.51
C ARG A 257 26.54 7.98 4.92
N GLN A 258 26.90 7.95 3.65
CA GLN A 258 27.50 9.07 2.92
C GLN A 258 26.47 9.87 2.11
N LEU A 259 25.21 9.41 2.09
CA LEU A 259 24.11 10.14 1.45
C LEU A 259 23.46 11.07 2.48
N PRO A 260 23.10 12.31 2.11
CA PRO A 260 22.33 13.19 2.98
C PRO A 260 21.02 12.51 3.40
N ASP A 261 20.71 12.52 4.69
CA ASP A 261 19.46 11.95 5.21
C ASP A 261 18.31 12.90 4.78
N ASP A 262 17.61 12.56 3.71
CA ASP A 262 16.49 13.35 3.16
C ASP A 262 15.20 13.10 3.98
N SER A 263 15.34 12.88 5.29
CA SER A 263 14.21 12.94 6.21
C SER A 263 13.80 14.40 6.31
N GLY A 264 12.94 14.83 5.39
CA GLY A 264 12.36 16.17 5.39
C GLY A 264 11.59 16.46 6.67
N ASP A 265 12.30 16.89 7.70
CA ASP A 265 11.78 17.82 8.69
C ASP A 265 11.90 19.21 8.06
N ALA A 266 10.79 19.67 7.50
CA ALA A 266 10.63 21.06 7.12
C ALA A 266 10.46 21.93 8.37
N ASP A 267 11.47 21.97 9.24
CA ASP A 267 11.66 23.07 10.19
C ASP A 267 12.47 24.16 9.47
N GLY A 268 11.73 24.94 8.68
CA GLY A 268 12.22 26.25 8.22
C GLY A 268 12.19 27.24 9.40
N PRO A 269 13.22 28.07 9.57
CA PRO A 269 13.45 28.82 10.78
C PRO A 269 12.39 29.90 11.03
N GLU A 270 12.01 30.06 12.29
CA GLU A 270 11.38 31.27 12.81
C GLU A 270 12.13 32.50 12.28
N ARG A 271 11.45 33.32 11.48
CA ARG A 271 11.88 34.69 11.23
C ARG A 271 11.27 35.56 12.32
N ALA A 272 12.16 36.16 13.09
CA ALA A 272 11.91 37.29 13.97
C ALA A 272 11.32 38.49 13.21
#